data_AF-A0A7J8GHX7-F1
#
_entry.id   AF-A0A7J8GHX7-F1
#
_cell.length_a   1.000
_cell.length_b   1.000
_cell.length_c   1.000
_cell.angle_alpha   90.00
_cell.angle_beta   90.00
_cell.angle_gamma   90.00
#
_symmetry.space_group_name_H-M   'P 1'
#
loop_
_entity.id
_entity.type
_entity.pdbx_description
1 polymer ?
#
loop_
_entity_poly.entity_id
_entity_poly.type
_entity_poly.pdbx_seq_one_letter_code
_entity_poly.pdbx_strand_id
1 'polypeptide(L)'
;MEGLILFNALATRLFFVLHSLVGVWRVTEVKKEPTYWLLALLNILLFLETALTLKFKRGRGYKWFSPAIFLYLISTVPSLWLLEVHHGTQYCTQSEEMLQNISSKEDFNQTLMSGEQTSGGDEFIKTAQNFVNNLSTVCEKVWTLGLHQTFLLMLIIGRWLLPIGGGITRDQLSELLLMFVGTAADILEFTSETLEEQNVRNNPALVYAILSIWTWSMLQFPLDLAAPGIPSKVVSHPGTNQIRPYLASEIRYVQKTNDFEEHQ
;
A
#
# COMPACT_ATOMS: atom_id res chain seq x y z
N MET A 1 -16.97 -9.41 18.92
CA MET A 1 -16.31 -9.52 17.59
C MET A 1 -16.57 -8.30 16.71
N GLU A 2 -17.78 -7.73 16.66
CA GLU A 2 -18.10 -6.53 15.84
C GLU A 2 -17.23 -5.31 16.17
N GLY A 3 -16.92 -5.06 17.45
CA GLY A 3 -16.08 -3.93 17.86
C GLY A 3 -14.64 -3.99 17.32
N LEU A 4 -14.03 -5.17 17.25
CA LEU A 4 -12.68 -5.35 16.71
C LEU A 4 -12.65 -5.08 15.20
N ILE A 5 -13.70 -5.49 14.48
CA ILE A 5 -13.83 -5.26 13.04
C ILE A 5 -13.97 -3.75 12.75
N LEU A 6 -14.78 -3.05 13.55
CA LEU A 6 -14.93 -1.59 13.44
C LEU A 6 -13.64 -0.86 13.82
N PHE A 7 -12.96 -1.30 14.87
CA PHE A 7 -11.67 -0.74 15.28
C PHE A 7 -10.62 -0.90 14.18
N ASN A 8 -10.45 -2.11 13.64
CA ASN A 8 -9.54 -2.40 12.52
C ASN A 8 -9.87 -1.53 11.30
N ALA A 9 -11.16 -1.45 10.94
CA ALA A 9 -11.62 -0.61 9.85
C ALA A 9 -11.28 0.88 10.08
N LEU A 10 -11.50 1.41 11.28
CA LEU A 10 -11.19 2.79 11.62
C LEU A 10 -9.67 3.04 11.62
N ALA A 11 -8.89 2.12 12.20
CA ALA A 11 -7.44 2.19 12.24
C ALA A 11 -6.83 2.22 10.83
N THR A 12 -7.29 1.38 9.91
CA THR A 12 -6.85 1.43 8.49
C THR A 12 -7.02 2.81 7.88
N ARG A 13 -8.19 3.43 8.12
CA ARG A 13 -8.53 4.73 7.53
C ARG A 13 -7.69 5.85 8.14
N LEU A 14 -7.43 5.77 9.44
CA LEU A 14 -6.50 6.68 10.11
C LEU A 14 -5.09 6.56 9.49
N PHE A 15 -4.60 5.34 9.27
CA PHE A 15 -3.29 5.13 8.63
C PHE A 15 -3.23 5.71 7.21
N PHE A 16 -4.29 5.56 6.41
CA PHE A 16 -4.37 6.15 5.06
C PHE A 16 -4.30 7.68 5.09
N VAL A 17 -5.07 8.31 5.99
CA VAL A 17 -5.05 9.77 6.13
C VAL A 17 -3.68 10.24 6.61
N LEU A 18 -3.11 9.59 7.63
CA LEU A 18 -1.79 9.95 8.15
C LEU A 18 -0.71 9.83 7.06
N HIS A 19 -0.69 8.72 6.32
CA HIS A 19 0.27 8.51 5.24
C HIS A 19 0.11 9.55 4.11
N SER A 20 -1.12 9.83 3.70
CA SER A 20 -1.40 10.85 2.68
C SER A 20 -0.98 12.25 3.16
N LEU A 21 -1.20 12.60 4.42
CA LEU A 21 -0.76 13.87 5.01
C LEU A 21 0.77 13.98 5.03
N VAL A 22 1.50 12.91 5.38
CA VAL A 22 2.96 12.88 5.30
C VAL A 22 3.43 13.11 3.86
N GLY A 23 2.76 12.50 2.88
CA GLY A 23 3.04 12.74 1.46
C GLY A 23 2.86 14.20 1.05
N VAL A 24 1.74 14.82 1.41
CA VAL A 24 1.46 16.24 1.11
C VAL A 24 2.46 17.16 1.82
N TRP A 25 2.76 16.91 3.10
CA TRP A 25 3.80 17.63 3.83
C TRP A 25 5.09 17.61 3.03
N ARG A 26 5.61 16.42 2.69
CA ARG A 26 6.90 16.30 2.00
C ARG A 26 6.90 17.04 0.66
N VAL A 27 5.82 16.99 -0.10
CA VAL A 27 5.68 17.78 -1.34
C VAL A 27 5.80 19.28 -1.05
N THR A 28 5.15 19.79 -0.01
CA THR A 28 5.18 21.22 0.34
C THR A 28 6.55 21.69 0.81
N GLU A 29 7.28 20.86 1.57
CA GLU A 29 8.65 21.16 2.00
C GLU A 29 9.63 21.19 0.82
N VAL A 30 9.51 20.21 -0.08
CA VAL A 30 10.40 20.07 -1.23
C VAL A 30 10.14 21.15 -2.28
N LYS A 31 8.87 21.42 -2.61
CA LYS A 31 8.48 22.42 -3.61
C LYS A 31 8.50 23.86 -3.10
N LYS A 32 8.46 24.07 -1.78
CA LYS A 32 8.40 25.39 -1.10
C LYS A 32 7.24 26.30 -1.54
N GLU A 33 6.21 25.74 -2.17
CA GLU A 33 5.02 26.49 -2.60
C GLU A 33 3.79 26.06 -1.78
N PRO A 34 3.00 27.03 -1.25
CA PRO A 34 1.84 26.72 -0.43
C PRO A 34 0.66 26.17 -1.23
N THR A 35 0.65 26.31 -2.56
CA THR A 35 -0.40 25.82 -3.47
C THR A 35 -0.60 24.31 -3.38
N TYR A 36 0.45 23.55 -3.08
CA TYR A 36 0.40 22.10 -2.95
C TYR A 36 -0.39 21.60 -1.72
N TRP A 37 -0.66 22.46 -0.74
CA TRP A 37 -1.61 22.14 0.34
C TRP A 37 -3.02 21.87 -0.18
N LEU A 38 -3.38 22.29 -1.40
CA LEU A 38 -4.64 21.93 -2.02
C LEU A 38 -4.80 20.41 -2.19
N LEU A 39 -3.72 19.64 -2.29
CA LEU A 39 -3.77 18.18 -2.28
C LEU A 39 -4.30 17.63 -0.94
N ALA A 40 -4.06 18.33 0.18
CA ALA A 40 -4.65 17.96 1.46
C ALA A 40 -6.18 18.03 1.44
N LEU A 41 -6.79 18.82 0.55
CA LEU A 41 -8.24 18.85 0.38
C LEU A 41 -8.81 17.49 -0.04
N LEU A 42 -8.04 16.69 -0.81
CA LEU A 42 -8.45 15.34 -1.20
C LEU A 42 -8.58 14.40 0.01
N ASN A 43 -7.89 14.69 1.13
CA ASN A 43 -8.07 13.94 2.38
C ASN A 43 -9.46 14.15 2.99
N ILE A 44 -10.14 15.27 2.70
CA ILE A 44 -11.53 15.48 3.15
C ILE A 44 -12.45 14.42 2.54
N LEU A 45 -12.21 13.97 1.31
CA LEU A 45 -12.97 12.88 0.70
C LEU A 45 -12.81 11.56 1.46
N LEU A 46 -11.62 11.26 1.99
CA LEU A 46 -11.41 10.08 2.84
C LEU A 46 -12.16 10.18 4.17
N PHE A 47 -12.16 11.36 4.79
CA PHE A 47 -12.95 11.61 6.01
C PHE A 47 -14.45 11.47 5.74
N LEU A 48 -14.93 12.00 4.61
CA LEU A 48 -16.32 11.91 4.21
C LEU A 48 -16.73 10.45 3.94
N GLU A 49 -15.91 9.67 3.23
CA GLU A 49 -16.16 8.22 3.05
C GLU A 49 -16.23 7.50 4.39
N THR A 50 -15.32 7.79 5.31
CA THR A 50 -15.32 7.20 6.64
C THR A 50 -16.62 7.52 7.39
N ALA A 51 -17.06 8.78 7.35
CA ALA A 51 -18.32 9.21 7.95
C ALA A 51 -19.55 8.55 7.30
N LEU A 52 -19.56 8.44 5.97
CA LEU A 52 -20.63 7.77 5.21
C LEU A 52 -20.69 6.28 5.52
N THR A 53 -19.55 5.61 5.60
CA THR A 53 -19.44 4.18 5.92
C THR A 53 -19.90 3.89 7.35
N LEU A 54 -19.60 4.77 8.30
CA LEU A 54 -20.11 4.69 9.68
C LEU A 54 -21.62 4.93 9.76
N LYS A 55 -22.14 5.96 9.06
CA LYS A 55 -23.57 6.34 9.12
C LYS A 55 -24.49 5.38 8.36
N PHE A 56 -24.14 5.00 7.13
CA PHE A 56 -25.05 4.28 6.25
C PHE A 56 -24.86 2.76 6.25
N LYS A 57 -23.66 2.25 6.53
CA LYS A 57 -23.32 0.86 6.20
C LYS A 57 -22.95 -0.05 7.37
N ARG A 58 -22.83 0.45 8.61
CA ARG A 58 -22.48 -0.34 9.81
C ARG A 58 -21.31 -1.34 9.54
N GLY A 59 -20.35 -0.94 8.70
CA GLY A 59 -19.18 -1.76 8.33
C GLY A 59 -19.35 -2.78 7.19
N ARG A 60 -20.49 -2.83 6.47
CA ARG A 60 -20.68 -3.77 5.35
C ARG A 60 -20.04 -3.26 4.06
N GLY A 61 -18.87 -3.80 3.71
CA GLY A 61 -18.12 -3.46 2.51
C GLY A 61 -18.82 -3.79 1.19
N TYR A 62 -18.42 -3.13 0.11
CA TYR A 62 -18.84 -3.50 -1.25
C TYR A 62 -18.07 -4.76 -1.68
N LYS A 63 -18.71 -5.63 -2.46
CA LYS A 63 -18.15 -6.95 -2.82
C LYS A 63 -17.03 -6.92 -3.88
N TRP A 64 -16.95 -5.86 -4.68
CA TRP A 64 -16.08 -5.80 -5.86
C TRP A 64 -15.26 -4.51 -5.95
N PHE A 65 -15.50 -3.57 -5.04
CA PHE A 65 -14.90 -2.24 -5.05
C PHE A 65 -14.55 -1.81 -3.63
N SER A 66 -13.37 -1.23 -3.43
CA SER A 66 -12.97 -0.65 -2.14
C SER A 66 -12.90 0.87 -2.24
N PRO A 67 -13.97 1.60 -1.85
CA PRO A 67 -14.00 3.07 -1.89
C PRO A 67 -12.87 3.71 -1.09
N ALA A 68 -12.55 3.14 0.08
CA ALA A 68 -11.51 3.68 0.95
C ALA A 68 -10.12 3.63 0.29
N ILE A 69 -9.77 2.51 -0.35
CA ILE A 69 -8.48 2.35 -1.06
C ILE A 69 -8.46 3.23 -2.31
N PHE A 70 -9.57 3.33 -3.03
CA PHE A 70 -9.66 4.17 -4.22
C PHE A 70 -9.45 5.65 -3.91
N LEU A 71 -10.10 6.16 -2.86
CA LEU A 71 -9.92 7.54 -2.43
C LEU A 71 -8.51 7.80 -1.90
N TYR A 72 -7.92 6.84 -1.18
CA TYR A 72 -6.52 6.91 -0.75
C TYR A 72 -5.53 6.97 -1.93
N LEU A 73 -5.78 6.21 -3.00
CA LEU A 73 -4.99 6.29 -4.22
C LEU A 73 -5.08 7.67 -4.86
N ILE A 74 -6.30 8.20 -5.02
CA ILE A 74 -6.52 9.54 -5.60
C ILE A 74 -5.85 10.63 -4.75
N SER A 75 -5.83 10.50 -3.42
CA SER A 75 -5.21 11.50 -2.55
C SER A 75 -3.69 11.43 -2.53
N THR A 76 -3.10 10.22 -2.66
CA THR A 76 -1.66 10.00 -2.43
C THR A 76 -0.85 9.97 -3.73
N VAL A 77 -1.38 9.42 -4.82
CA VAL A 77 -0.68 9.30 -6.10
C VAL A 77 -0.21 10.65 -6.64
N PRO A 78 -1.02 11.73 -6.64
CA PRO A 78 -0.56 13.04 -7.13
C PRO A 78 0.64 13.59 -6.34
N SER A 79 0.69 13.32 -5.02
CA SER A 79 1.83 13.71 -4.19
C SER A 79 3.10 12.95 -4.57
N LEU A 80 2.98 11.64 -4.85
CA LEU A 80 4.11 10.82 -5.28
C LEU A 80 4.64 11.25 -6.66
N TRP A 81 3.75 11.56 -7.60
CA TRP A 81 4.13 12.10 -8.91
C TRP A 81 4.93 13.40 -8.77
N LEU A 82 4.48 14.31 -7.91
CA LEU A 82 5.14 15.60 -7.73
C LEU A 82 6.53 15.47 -7.11
N LEU A 83 6.71 14.50 -6.20
CA LEU A 83 8.02 14.16 -5.64
C LEU A 83 8.92 13.58 -6.74
N GLU A 84 8.42 12.63 -7.52
CA GLU A 84 9.20 11.96 -8.57
C GLU A 84 9.66 12.94 -9.67
N VAL A 85 8.74 13.76 -10.17
CA VAL A 85 9.05 14.78 -11.19
C VAL A 85 10.03 15.85 -10.67
N HIS A 86 10.13 16.04 -9.34
CA HIS A 86 11.06 16.99 -8.74
C HIS A 86 12.48 16.45 -8.51
N HIS A 87 12.74 15.15 -8.69
CA HIS A 87 14.10 14.56 -8.55
C HIS A 87 15.12 15.08 -9.57
N GLY A 88 14.78 16.17 -10.25
CA GLY A 88 15.58 16.90 -11.20
C GLY A 88 16.83 17.58 -10.64
N THR A 89 16.81 18.06 -9.41
CA THR A 89 17.73 19.17 -9.07
C THR A 89 18.70 18.92 -7.94
N GLN A 90 18.61 17.81 -7.21
CA GLN A 90 19.50 17.60 -6.07
C GLN A 90 19.87 16.12 -5.92
N TYR A 91 20.85 15.68 -6.71
CA TYR A 91 21.69 14.58 -6.27
C TYR A 91 22.21 14.99 -4.90
N CYS A 92 21.99 14.13 -3.89
CA CYS A 92 22.63 14.29 -2.59
C CYS A 92 24.14 14.13 -2.83
N THR A 93 24.81 15.20 -3.22
CA THR A 93 26.26 15.25 -3.28
C THR A 93 26.73 14.98 -1.85
N GLN A 94 27.57 13.95 -1.70
CA GLN A 94 28.39 13.71 -0.50
C GLN A 94 27.70 12.97 0.68
N SER A 95 27.37 11.68 0.52
CA SER A 95 27.33 10.75 1.66
C SER A 95 28.56 9.84 1.77
N GLU A 96 29.49 9.87 0.80
CA GLU A 96 30.73 9.07 0.84
C GLU A 96 31.99 9.84 1.25
N GLU A 97 31.95 11.18 1.39
CA GLU A 97 33.12 11.98 1.77
C GLU A 97 33.04 12.65 3.17
N MET A 98 31.98 12.38 3.95
CA MET A 98 31.86 12.90 5.32
C MET A 98 31.62 11.78 6.36
N LEU A 99 32.22 10.61 6.15
CA LEU A 99 32.32 9.58 7.20
C LEU A 99 33.74 9.45 7.77
N GLN A 100 34.71 10.21 7.26
CA GLN A 100 36.09 10.22 7.79
C GLN A 100 36.44 11.40 8.69
N ASN A 101 35.55 12.39 8.89
CA ASN A 101 35.80 13.49 9.83
C ASN A 101 35.09 13.35 11.20
N ILE A 102 34.33 12.29 11.43
CA ILE A 102 33.80 11.95 12.78
C ILE A 102 34.70 10.90 13.45
N SER A 103 36.01 11.15 13.40
CA SER A 103 37.01 10.49 14.28
C SER A 103 37.70 11.52 15.18
N SER A 104 37.25 12.78 15.19
CA SER A 104 37.86 13.81 16.03
C SER A 104 36.83 14.77 16.64
N LYS A 105 36.03 14.22 17.55
CA LYS A 105 35.65 14.79 18.86
C LYS A 105 34.44 14.05 19.42
N GLU A 106 34.72 12.96 20.11
CA GLU A 106 34.01 12.69 21.34
C GLU A 106 34.26 13.87 22.27
N ASP A 107 33.23 14.66 22.55
CA ASP A 107 33.13 15.45 23.77
C ASP A 107 31.64 15.54 24.12
N PHE A 108 31.15 14.44 24.70
CA PHE A 108 29.88 14.40 25.40
C PHE A 108 30.01 15.23 26.68
N ASN A 109 29.89 16.56 26.55
CA ASN A 109 29.70 17.42 27.71
C ASN A 109 28.25 17.34 28.15
N GLN A 110 28.01 16.31 28.95
CA GLN A 110 26.96 16.19 29.94
C GLN A 110 26.84 17.51 30.74
N THR A 111 25.90 18.37 30.36
CA THR A 111 25.45 19.47 31.24
C THR A 111 24.18 19.03 31.93
N LEU A 112 24.38 18.54 33.15
CA LEU A 112 23.36 18.23 34.12
C LEU A 112 22.75 19.56 34.64
N MET A 113 21.42 19.64 34.60
CA MET A 113 20.51 20.47 35.40
C MET A 113 20.45 21.99 35.17
N SER A 114 19.30 22.44 34.65
CA SER A 114 18.50 23.45 35.33
C SER A 114 17.04 23.03 35.27
N GLY A 115 16.43 22.90 36.46
CA GLY A 115 15.04 22.53 36.60
C GLY A 115 14.13 23.67 36.16
N GLU A 116 13.21 23.37 35.26
CA GLU A 116 12.02 24.16 35.06
C GLU A 116 10.86 23.19 34.81
N GLN A 117 9.96 23.08 35.79
CA GLN A 117 8.70 22.37 35.64
C GLN A 117 7.89 23.07 34.55
N THR A 118 8.01 22.59 33.32
CA THR A 118 7.14 22.99 32.22
C THR A 118 6.28 21.80 31.86
N SER A 119 4.98 22.09 31.67
CA SER A 119 3.92 21.11 31.49
C SER A 119 4.30 20.05 30.45
N GLY A 120 3.94 18.79 30.67
CA GLY A 120 4.35 17.65 29.82
C GLY A 120 3.98 17.76 28.32
N GLY A 121 3.26 18.80 27.90
CA GLY A 121 3.08 19.14 26.48
C GLY A 121 4.31 19.76 25.81
N ASP A 122 5.10 20.59 26.53
CA ASP A 122 6.23 21.31 25.93
C ASP A 122 7.43 20.39 25.62
N GLU A 123 7.61 19.35 26.43
CA GLU A 123 8.63 18.31 26.22
C GLU A 123 8.29 17.43 24.99
N PHE A 124 7.01 17.10 24.81
CA PHE A 124 6.55 16.33 23.66
C PHE A 124 6.67 17.14 22.36
N ILE A 125 6.32 18.44 22.39
CA ILE A 125 6.47 19.32 21.23
C ILE A 125 7.93 19.46 20.81
N LYS A 126 8.86 19.67 21.76
CA LYS A 126 10.30 19.72 21.47
C LYS A 126 10.82 18.41 20.88
N THR A 127 10.38 17.28 21.42
CA THR A 127 10.72 15.96 20.90
C THR A 127 10.20 15.75 19.48
N ALA A 128 8.94 16.12 19.22
CA ALA A 128 8.34 16.04 17.90
C ALA A 128 9.05 16.95 16.89
N GLN A 129 9.41 18.16 17.29
CA GLN A 129 10.13 19.10 16.43
C GLN A 129 11.54 18.58 16.09
N ASN A 130 12.26 18.01 17.08
CA ASN A 130 13.55 17.37 16.84
C ASN A 130 13.43 16.17 15.91
N PHE A 131 12.38 15.35 16.06
CA PHE A 131 12.12 14.23 15.17
C PHE A 131 11.85 14.72 13.74
N VAL A 132 10.97 15.71 13.56
CA VAL A 132 10.66 16.31 12.26
C VAL A 132 11.90 16.93 11.60
N ASN A 133 12.72 17.63 12.37
CA ASN A 133 13.96 18.21 11.86
C ASN A 133 14.91 17.11 11.39
N ASN A 134 15.10 16.06 12.19
CA ASN A 134 15.93 14.91 11.80
C ASN A 134 15.37 14.21 10.55
N LEU A 135 14.05 14.01 10.49
CA LEU A 135 13.34 13.48 9.35
C LEU A 135 13.61 14.31 8.09
N SER A 136 13.55 15.64 8.21
CA SER A 136 13.75 16.54 7.09
C SER A 136 15.19 16.58 6.57
N THR A 137 16.18 16.15 7.36
CA THR A 137 17.59 16.08 6.94
C THR A 137 17.92 14.86 6.07
N VAL A 138 17.08 13.83 6.06
CA VAL A 138 17.31 12.64 5.22
C VAL A 138 17.17 12.99 3.73
N CYS A 139 17.97 12.35 2.88
CA CYS A 139 18.04 12.59 1.44
C CYS A 139 16.68 12.42 0.75
N GLU A 140 16.35 13.31 -0.19
CA GLU A 140 15.06 13.34 -0.91
C GLU A 140 14.76 12.04 -1.67
N LYS A 141 15.80 11.44 -2.28
CA LYS A 141 15.70 10.15 -2.98
C LYS A 141 15.29 9.03 -2.03
N VAL A 142 15.94 8.95 -0.86
CA VAL A 142 15.64 7.94 0.17
C VAL A 142 14.23 8.14 0.73
N TRP A 143 13.81 9.38 0.95
CA TRP A 143 12.45 9.71 1.36
C TRP A 143 11.40 9.24 0.38
N THR A 144 11.63 9.54 -0.90
CA THR A 144 10.65 9.27 -1.95
C THR A 144 10.54 7.78 -2.20
N LEU A 145 11.66 7.05 -2.18
CA LEU A 145 11.65 5.59 -2.21
C LEU A 145 10.92 5.01 -0.98
N GLY A 146 11.20 5.53 0.22
CA GLY A 146 10.50 5.12 1.44
C GLY A 146 8.99 5.41 1.41
N LEU A 147 8.58 6.55 0.83
CA LEU A 147 7.16 6.88 0.63
C LEU A 147 6.48 5.91 -0.34
N HIS A 148 7.14 5.51 -1.43
CA HIS A 148 6.62 4.50 -2.34
C HIS A 148 6.53 3.11 -1.67
N GLN A 149 7.54 2.71 -0.91
CA GLN A 149 7.55 1.41 -0.22
C GLN A 149 6.47 1.33 0.86
N THR A 150 6.32 2.39 1.65
CA THR A 150 5.25 2.47 2.68
C THR A 150 3.87 2.59 2.05
N PHE A 151 3.74 3.25 0.89
CA PHE A 151 2.50 3.29 0.11
C PHE A 151 2.04 1.88 -0.31
N LEU A 152 2.95 1.07 -0.88
CA LEU A 152 2.63 -0.32 -1.24
C LEU A 152 2.23 -1.12 0.01
N LEU A 153 2.95 -0.97 1.11
CA LEU A 153 2.63 -1.62 2.38
C LEU A 153 1.26 -1.18 2.94
N MET A 154 0.89 0.10 2.81
CA MET A 154 -0.43 0.58 3.19
C MET A 154 -1.54 -0.05 2.35
N LEU A 155 -1.33 -0.26 1.04
CA LEU A 155 -2.31 -0.97 0.20
C LEU A 155 -2.50 -2.43 0.64
N ILE A 156 -1.40 -3.10 1.01
CA ILE A 156 -1.40 -4.48 1.52
C ILE A 156 -2.21 -4.56 2.83
N ILE A 157 -1.80 -3.78 3.83
CA ILE A 157 -2.45 -3.74 5.14
C ILE A 157 -3.90 -3.29 4.99
N GLY A 158 -4.15 -2.35 4.09
CA GLY A 158 -5.46 -1.84 3.73
C GLY A 158 -6.43 -2.95 3.35
N ARG A 159 -6.07 -3.77 2.35
CA ARG A 159 -6.89 -4.91 1.92
C ARG A 159 -6.97 -6.01 2.97
N TRP A 160 -5.91 -6.23 3.76
CA TRP A 160 -5.88 -7.27 4.78
C TRP A 160 -6.73 -6.95 6.01
N LEU A 161 -6.77 -5.67 6.40
CA LEU A 161 -7.42 -5.18 7.62
C LEU A 161 -8.89 -4.78 7.38
N LEU A 162 -9.26 -4.43 6.15
CA LEU A 162 -10.64 -4.16 5.79
C LEU A 162 -11.51 -5.43 5.83
N PRO A 163 -12.72 -5.38 6.42
CA PRO A 163 -13.61 -6.53 6.46
C PRO A 163 -14.02 -6.98 5.06
N ILE A 164 -13.68 -8.23 4.72
CA ILE A 164 -13.93 -8.83 3.39
C ILE A 164 -15.42 -9.11 3.23
N GLY A 165 -16.05 -8.51 2.22
CA GLY A 165 -17.49 -8.56 1.96
C GLY A 165 -18.02 -9.84 1.29
N GLY A 166 -17.19 -10.87 1.05
CA GLY A 166 -17.65 -12.12 0.46
C GLY A 166 -16.55 -13.16 0.20
N GLY A 167 -16.89 -14.42 0.50
CA GLY A 167 -16.49 -15.71 -0.11
C GLY A 167 -15.03 -16.08 -0.44
N ILE A 168 -14.11 -15.13 -0.57
CA ILE A 168 -12.71 -15.39 -0.95
C ILE A 168 -11.92 -15.81 0.28
N THR A 169 -11.14 -16.89 0.15
CA THR A 169 -10.25 -17.36 1.23
C THR A 169 -9.06 -16.42 1.39
N ARG A 170 -8.58 -16.25 2.63
CA ARG A 170 -7.47 -15.33 2.96
C ARG A 170 -6.19 -15.64 2.19
N ASP A 171 -5.98 -16.91 1.85
CA ASP A 171 -4.80 -17.38 1.14
C ASP A 171 -4.80 -16.93 -0.32
N GLN A 172 -5.94 -17.06 -1.01
CA GLN A 172 -6.11 -16.55 -2.39
C GLN A 172 -5.98 -15.03 -2.46
N LEU A 173 -6.54 -14.34 -1.46
CA LEU A 173 -6.38 -12.89 -1.35
C LEU A 173 -4.92 -12.48 -1.18
N SER A 174 -4.17 -13.20 -0.32
CA SER A 174 -2.76 -12.91 -0.07
C SER A 174 -1.88 -13.20 -1.29
N GLU A 175 -2.15 -14.29 -2.01
CA GLU A 175 -1.42 -14.68 -3.22
C GLU A 175 -1.59 -13.63 -4.33
N LEU A 176 -2.83 -13.23 -4.58
CA LEU A 176 -3.15 -12.19 -5.55
C LEU A 176 -2.53 -10.84 -5.18
N LEU A 177 -2.62 -10.47 -3.91
CA LEU A 177 -2.10 -9.22 -3.40
C LEU A 177 -0.57 -9.17 -3.47
N LEU A 178 0.12 -10.30 -3.25
CA LEU A 178 1.56 -10.41 -3.41
C LEU A 178 1.99 -10.26 -4.88
N MET A 179 1.21 -10.81 -5.83
CA MET A 179 1.47 -10.62 -7.27
C MET A 179 1.33 -9.16 -7.69
N PHE A 180 0.30 -8.44 -7.21
CA PHE A 180 0.13 -7.01 -7.49
C PHE A 180 1.23 -6.16 -6.86
N VAL A 181 1.69 -6.50 -5.67
CA VAL A 181 2.82 -5.80 -5.04
C VAL A 181 4.12 -6.08 -5.80
N GLY A 182 4.36 -7.32 -6.23
CA GLY A 182 5.55 -7.68 -6.99
C GLY A 182 5.61 -6.93 -8.33
N THR A 183 4.49 -6.89 -9.07
CA THR A 183 4.39 -6.12 -10.31
C THR A 183 4.48 -4.60 -10.08
N ALA A 184 3.89 -4.10 -9.00
CA ALA A 184 4.03 -2.70 -8.60
C ALA A 184 5.47 -2.31 -8.29
N ALA A 185 6.19 -3.18 -7.58
CA ALA A 185 7.58 -2.98 -7.20
C ALA A 185 8.51 -3.05 -8.41
N ASP A 186 8.32 -4.03 -9.30
CA ASP A 186 9.05 -4.13 -10.57
C ASP A 186 8.85 -2.88 -11.45
N ILE A 187 7.60 -2.41 -11.59
CA ILE A 187 7.32 -1.16 -12.31
C ILE A 187 7.97 0.03 -11.61
N LEU A 188 7.93 0.11 -10.28
CA LEU A 188 8.54 1.20 -9.52
C LEU A 188 10.06 1.21 -9.66
N GLU A 189 10.70 0.04 -9.59
CA GLU A 189 12.14 -0.14 -9.78
C GLU A 189 12.53 0.29 -11.20
N PHE A 190 11.83 -0.23 -12.21
CA PHE A 190 11.99 0.21 -13.60
C PHE A 190 11.78 1.72 -13.75
N THR A 191 10.75 2.28 -13.10
CA THR A 191 10.46 3.73 -13.13
C THR A 191 11.61 4.52 -12.52
N SER A 192 12.07 4.15 -11.33
CA SER A 192 13.16 4.82 -10.63
C SER A 192 14.45 4.79 -11.45
N GLU A 193 14.84 3.63 -11.99
CA GLU A 193 16.05 3.51 -12.80
C GLU A 193 15.93 4.25 -14.14
N THR A 194 14.78 4.16 -14.79
CA THR A 194 14.54 4.82 -16.10
C THR A 194 14.50 6.33 -15.96
N LEU A 195 14.03 6.87 -14.82
CA LEU A 195 14.02 8.31 -14.54
C LEU A 195 15.39 8.86 -14.10
N GLU A 196 16.31 7.99 -13.68
CA GLU A 196 17.70 8.37 -13.38
C GLU A 196 18.52 8.66 -14.66
N GLU A 197 18.10 8.14 -15.80
CA GLU A 197 18.75 8.38 -17.09
C GLU A 197 18.51 9.81 -17.61
N GLN A 198 19.59 10.56 -17.86
CA GLN A 198 19.51 11.98 -18.25
C GLN A 198 18.73 12.19 -19.55
N ASN A 199 18.83 11.25 -20.47
CA ASN A 199 18.16 11.33 -21.76
C ASN A 199 16.64 11.18 -21.65
N VAL A 200 16.18 10.40 -20.67
CA VAL A 200 14.74 10.19 -20.41
C VAL A 200 14.18 11.37 -19.63
N ARG A 201 14.92 11.88 -18.63
CA ARG A 201 14.43 12.97 -17.76
C ARG A 201 14.20 14.28 -18.50
N ASN A 202 14.95 14.51 -19.59
CA ASN A 202 14.74 15.66 -20.46
C ASN A 202 13.45 15.56 -21.30
N ASN A 203 12.82 14.38 -21.38
CA ASN A 203 11.56 14.18 -22.07
C ASN A 203 10.39 14.02 -21.08
N PRO A 204 9.65 15.10 -20.76
CA PRO A 204 8.55 15.03 -19.81
C PRO A 204 7.43 14.06 -20.24
N ALA A 205 7.27 13.82 -21.55
CA ALA A 205 6.26 12.88 -22.04
C ALA A 205 6.54 11.44 -21.59
N LEU A 206 7.81 11.03 -21.56
CA LEU A 206 8.19 9.68 -21.10
C LEU A 206 8.00 9.55 -19.59
N VAL A 207 8.39 10.57 -18.82
CA VAL A 207 8.20 10.60 -17.36
C VAL A 207 6.71 10.42 -17.00
N TYR A 208 5.83 11.22 -17.61
CA TYR A 208 4.40 11.12 -17.37
C TYR A 208 3.80 9.80 -17.88
N ALA A 209 4.31 9.24 -18.99
CA ALA A 209 3.83 7.95 -19.49
C ALA A 209 4.13 6.81 -18.50
N ILE A 210 5.36 6.76 -17.97
CA ILE A 210 5.77 5.72 -17.01
C ILE A 210 4.98 5.86 -15.70
N LEU A 211 4.86 7.08 -15.16
CA LEU A 211 4.06 7.35 -13.97
C LEU A 211 2.57 7.02 -14.16
N SER A 212 2.04 7.20 -15.38
CA SER A 212 0.67 6.80 -15.74
C SER A 212 0.49 5.29 -15.70
N ILE A 213 1.43 4.53 -16.26
CA ILE A 213 1.42 3.05 -16.24
C ILE A 213 1.49 2.54 -14.80
N TRP A 214 2.37 3.11 -13.98
CA TRP A 214 2.47 2.78 -12.56
C TRP A 214 1.15 3.06 -11.83
N THR A 215 0.55 4.23 -12.04
CA THR A 215 -0.74 4.59 -11.43
C THR A 215 -1.87 3.65 -11.84
N TRP A 216 -1.90 3.27 -13.12
CA TRP A 216 -2.87 2.32 -13.65
C TRP A 216 -2.72 0.94 -13.03
N SER A 217 -1.48 0.49 -12.81
CA SER A 217 -1.19 -0.74 -12.08
C SER A 217 -1.75 -0.70 -10.65
N MET A 218 -1.63 0.43 -9.94
CA MET A 218 -2.15 0.56 -8.58
C MET A 218 -3.69 0.57 -8.51
N LEU A 219 -4.39 0.93 -9.59
CA LEU A 219 -5.85 0.94 -9.65
C LEU A 219 -6.48 -0.47 -9.56
N GLN A 220 -5.66 -1.51 -9.72
CA GLN A 220 -6.06 -2.91 -9.54
C GLN A 220 -6.31 -3.27 -8.06
N PHE A 221 -5.79 -2.51 -7.10
CA PHE A 221 -6.07 -2.75 -5.67
C PHE A 221 -7.52 -2.42 -5.24
N PRO A 222 -8.10 -1.26 -5.62
CA PRO A 222 -9.47 -0.91 -5.27
C PRO A 222 -10.52 -1.66 -6.10
N LEU A 223 -10.20 -2.04 -7.33
CA LEU A 223 -11.09 -2.81 -8.20
C LEU A 223 -10.74 -4.29 -8.03
N ASP A 224 -11.62 -5.13 -7.46
CA ASP A 224 -11.41 -6.60 -7.41
C ASP A 224 -11.54 -7.22 -8.83
N LEU A 225 -10.77 -6.73 -9.81
CA LEU A 225 -10.76 -7.23 -11.19
C LEU A 225 -10.18 -8.65 -11.28
N ALA A 226 -9.54 -9.13 -10.22
CA ALA A 226 -8.97 -10.47 -10.13
C ALA A 226 -9.91 -11.52 -9.54
N ALA A 227 -11.22 -11.34 -9.72
CA ALA A 227 -12.14 -12.46 -9.73
C ALA A 227 -12.76 -12.64 -11.12
N PRO A 228 -12.00 -13.09 -12.14
CA PRO A 228 -12.62 -13.93 -13.14
C PRO A 228 -13.13 -15.14 -12.35
N GLY A 229 -14.45 -15.29 -12.28
CA GLY A 229 -15.12 -16.24 -11.39
C GLY A 229 -14.38 -17.57 -11.34
N ILE A 230 -13.66 -17.81 -10.24
CA ILE A 230 -13.17 -19.14 -9.93
C ILE A 230 -14.46 -19.91 -9.61
N PRO A 231 -14.90 -20.86 -10.45
CA PRO A 231 -16.03 -21.69 -10.08
C PRO A 231 -15.61 -22.38 -8.80
N SER A 232 -16.40 -22.17 -7.74
CA SER A 232 -16.21 -22.71 -6.40
C SER A 232 -15.85 -24.21 -6.50
N LYS A 233 -14.55 -24.52 -6.58
CA LYS A 233 -14.09 -25.90 -6.57
C LYS A 233 -14.14 -26.35 -5.12
N VAL A 234 -15.31 -26.88 -4.78
CA VAL A 234 -15.50 -28.06 -3.94
C VAL A 234 -14.50 -28.14 -2.78
N VAL A 235 -14.78 -27.42 -1.70
CA VAL A 235 -14.37 -27.87 -0.37
C VAL A 235 -15.28 -29.05 -0.02
N SER A 236 -14.87 -30.25 -0.43
CA SER A 236 -15.37 -31.47 0.19
C SER A 236 -14.44 -31.80 1.36
N HIS A 237 -14.94 -31.60 2.58
CA HIS A 237 -14.38 -32.24 3.77
C HIS A 237 -14.25 -33.76 3.55
N PRO A 238 -13.23 -34.41 4.13
CA PRO A 238 -13.11 -35.86 4.07
C PRO A 238 -14.18 -36.45 4.98
N GLY A 239 -15.23 -37.02 4.37
CA GLY A 239 -16.25 -37.76 5.10
C GLY A 239 -17.66 -37.25 4.87
N THR A 240 -18.19 -37.42 3.66
CA THR A 240 -19.59 -37.78 3.48
C THR A 240 -19.76 -38.39 2.10
N ASN A 241 -20.28 -39.61 2.08
CA ASN A 241 -20.67 -40.34 0.88
C ASN A 241 -21.62 -39.49 0.02
N GLN A 242 -21.12 -38.97 -1.10
CA GLN A 242 -22.00 -38.59 -2.20
C GLN A 242 -21.36 -39.03 -3.51
N ILE A 243 -21.86 -40.18 -3.96
CA ILE A 243 -21.53 -40.86 -5.21
C ILE A 243 -21.79 -39.88 -6.37
N ARG A 244 -20.72 -39.51 -7.06
CA ARG A 244 -20.78 -38.71 -8.30
C ARG A 244 -21.39 -39.59 -9.41
N PRO A 245 -22.38 -39.12 -10.20
CA PRO A 245 -23.03 -39.91 -11.26
C PRO A 245 -22.13 -40.24 -12.46
N TYR A 246 -20.86 -39.81 -12.45
CA TYR A 246 -19.90 -40.06 -13.53
C TYR A 246 -19.11 -41.38 -13.37
N LEU A 247 -19.10 -42.02 -12.18
CA LEU A 247 -18.47 -43.35 -12.02
C LEU A 247 -19.40 -44.51 -12.40
N ALA A 248 -20.70 -44.27 -12.55
CA ALA A 248 -21.67 -45.32 -12.87
C ALA A 248 -21.60 -45.81 -14.33
N SER A 249 -21.01 -45.02 -15.24
CA SER A 249 -20.81 -45.41 -16.64
C SER A 249 -19.55 -46.27 -16.82
N GLU A 250 -18.48 -46.00 -16.08
CA GLU A 250 -17.24 -46.80 -16.16
C GLU A 250 -17.37 -48.16 -15.48
N ILE A 251 -18.04 -48.25 -14.32
CA ILE A 251 -18.28 -49.55 -13.65
C ILE A 251 -19.19 -50.44 -14.49
N ARG A 252 -20.19 -49.87 -15.20
CA ARG A 252 -21.07 -50.64 -16.09
C ARG A 252 -20.37 -51.11 -17.37
N TYR A 253 -19.32 -50.39 -17.81
CA TYR A 253 -18.51 -50.81 -18.96
C TYR A 253 -17.57 -51.96 -18.58
N VAL A 254 -16.91 -51.88 -17.41
CA VAL A 254 -15.98 -52.91 -16.92
C VAL A 254 -16.69 -54.21 -16.56
N GLN A 255 -17.89 -54.14 -15.97
CA GLN A 255 -18.68 -55.35 -15.65
C GLN A 255 -19.11 -56.11 -16.92
N LYS A 256 -19.46 -55.38 -17.99
CA LYS A 256 -19.92 -55.98 -19.26
C LYS A 256 -18.78 -56.63 -20.07
N THR A 257 -17.54 -56.18 -19.88
CA THR A 257 -16.35 -56.82 -20.46
C THR A 257 -15.95 -58.09 -19.71
N ASN A 258 -16.12 -58.16 -18.39
CA ASN A 258 -15.81 -59.37 -17.63
C ASN A 258 -16.82 -60.51 -17.85
N ASP A 259 -18.10 -60.20 -18.08
CA ASP A 259 -19.11 -61.22 -18.43
C ASP A 259 -18.90 -61.83 -19.85
N PHE A 260 -18.08 -61.21 -20.69
CA PHE A 260 -17.77 -61.70 -22.05
C PHE A 260 -16.54 -62.63 -22.09
N GLU A 261 -15.65 -62.57 -21.09
CA GLU A 261 -14.48 -63.48 -20.99
C GLU A 261 -14.80 -64.77 -20.21
N GLU A 262 -15.92 -64.86 -19.48
CA GLU A 262 -16.29 -66.07 -18.72
C GLU A 262 -17.15 -67.08 -19.52
N HIS A 263 -17.48 -66.77 -20.78
CA HIS A 263 -18.32 -67.60 -21.65
C HIS A 263 -17.72 -67.92 -23.03
N GLN A 264 -16.38 -67.92 -23.14
CA GLN A 264 -15.67 -68.49 -24.28
C GLN A 264 -14.60 -69.48 -23.80
#